data_AF-X6DQC9-F1
#
_entry.id   AF-X6DQC9-F1
#
_cell.length_a   1.000
_cell.length_b   1.000
_cell.length_c   1.000
_cell.angle_alpha   90.00
_cell.angle_beta   90.00
_cell.angle_gamma   90.00
#
_symmetry.space_group_name_H-M   'P 1'
#
loop_
_entity.id
_entity.type
_entity.pdbx_description
1 polymer ?
#
loop_
_entity_poly.entity_id
_entity_poly.type
_entity_poly.pdbx_seq_one_letter_code
_entity_poly.pdbx_strand_id
1 'polypeptide(L)'
;MAFHTFSGRFVAGLALTGFMLAAAGCQSGDNGILNLGFGKKDPTAPPPPQDPKILASQLNAYCPRVTVRDGTAFFNTYANEARKPKPKLKKTGDAEADAAAQAAADAAAATPPDDSARIIYQASIADVTRDCSRADGQLTMKIAVAGKIVPGPKFSPGTITMPIRTAVMHGTDVLYSQIHQYQVQVTDPSVATQFVFTDSNVVVPAPTAPDYQAYAGYDETAPKTTTDKPKKTHRKRAAATN
;
A
#
# COMPACT_ATOMS: atom_id res chain seq x y z
N MET A 1 -49.37 18.48 -27.00
CA MET A 1 -50.77 18.38 -26.53
C MET A 1 -50.74 17.61 -25.22
N ALA A 2 -50.95 18.30 -24.10
CA ALA A 2 -52.09 18.11 -23.19
C ALA A 2 -51.81 16.96 -22.19
N PHE A 3 -51.31 17.23 -20.98
CA PHE A 3 -52.00 17.74 -19.77
C PHE A 3 -53.22 16.94 -19.32
N HIS A 4 -53.36 16.89 -17.98
CA HIS A 4 -54.51 16.53 -17.14
C HIS A 4 -54.45 15.11 -16.52
N THR A 5 -54.65 14.88 -15.22
CA THR A 5 -55.17 15.78 -14.17
C THR A 5 -54.96 15.15 -12.78
N PHE A 6 -54.56 16.00 -11.84
CA PHE A 6 -54.85 15.87 -10.41
C PHE A 6 -56.35 16.05 -10.16
N SER A 7 -56.93 15.21 -9.29
CA SER A 7 -58.19 15.43 -8.56
C SER A 7 -58.22 14.39 -7.44
N GLY A 8 -58.48 14.66 -6.17
CA GLY A 8 -59.03 15.84 -5.52
C GLY A 8 -59.84 15.34 -4.32
N ARG A 9 -59.31 15.58 -3.12
CA ARG A 9 -60.01 15.97 -1.87
C ARG A 9 -61.19 15.09 -1.40
N PHE A 10 -61.04 14.46 -0.23
CA PHE A 10 -62.10 14.45 0.78
C PHE A 10 -61.51 14.51 2.19
N VAL A 11 -62.09 15.40 2.99
CA VAL A 11 -61.73 15.78 4.35
C VAL A 11 -62.57 14.97 5.33
N ALA A 12 -62.05 14.82 6.56
CA ALA A 12 -62.78 14.66 7.83
C ALA A 12 -62.80 13.27 8.48
N GLY A 13 -62.27 13.23 9.71
CA GLY A 13 -63.04 12.71 10.84
C GLY A 13 -62.40 11.59 11.66
N LEU A 14 -62.23 11.87 12.96
CA LEU A 14 -62.01 10.95 14.10
C LEU A 14 -60.67 10.19 14.14
N ALA A 15 -60.05 9.89 15.28
CA ALA A 15 -60.01 10.41 16.65
C ALA A 15 -59.07 9.42 17.37
N LEU A 16 -58.26 9.94 18.29
CA LEU A 16 -57.80 9.23 19.49
C LEU A 16 -57.20 7.83 19.30
N THR A 17 -55.94 7.77 18.87
CA THR A 17 -54.92 6.90 19.48
C THR A 17 -53.62 7.71 19.47
N GLY A 18 -53.19 8.23 20.61
CA GLY A 18 -52.40 7.45 21.54
C GLY A 18 -50.92 7.81 21.35
N PHE A 19 -50.52 8.96 21.89
CA PHE A 19 -49.14 9.40 22.01
C PHE A 19 -48.39 8.43 22.92
N MET A 20 -47.66 7.48 22.32
CA MET A 20 -46.64 6.66 22.99
C MET A 20 -45.50 6.40 22.01
N LEU A 21 -44.71 7.42 21.73
CA LEU A 21 -43.32 7.22 21.30
C LEU A 21 -42.45 7.24 22.55
N ALA A 22 -42.27 6.06 23.12
CA ALA A 22 -41.27 5.81 24.13
C ALA A 22 -39.90 6.21 23.55
N ALA A 23 -39.28 7.18 24.19
CA ALA A 23 -37.91 7.56 23.93
C ALA A 23 -36.98 6.41 24.34
N ALA A 24 -36.65 5.53 23.40
CA ALA A 24 -35.44 4.73 23.49
C ALA A 24 -34.26 5.61 23.03
N GLY A 25 -33.90 6.57 23.89
CA GLY A 25 -32.61 7.23 23.80
C GLY A 25 -31.54 6.20 24.13
N CYS A 26 -30.84 5.69 23.11
CA CYS A 26 -29.56 5.03 23.32
C CYS A 26 -28.50 6.13 23.53
N GLN A 27 -28.54 6.77 24.71
CA GLN A 27 -27.42 7.57 25.18
C GLN A 27 -26.63 6.70 26.14
N SER A 28 -25.65 5.98 25.57
CA SER A 28 -24.54 5.44 26.35
C SER A 28 -23.83 6.61 27.01
N GLY A 29 -23.88 6.63 28.34
CA GLY A 29 -23.40 7.70 29.19
C GLY A 29 -23.80 7.36 30.61
N ASP A 30 -22.95 6.60 31.28
CA ASP A 30 -23.01 6.32 32.71
C ASP A 30 -23.29 7.61 33.47
N ASN A 31 -24.51 7.79 33.99
CA ASN A 31 -24.82 8.73 35.06
C ASN A 31 -26.15 8.30 35.72
N GLY A 32 -26.05 8.11 37.04
CA GLY A 32 -26.98 7.32 37.84
C GLY A 32 -28.42 7.81 37.90
N ILE A 33 -29.33 6.85 37.94
CA ILE A 33 -30.74 7.06 38.31
C ILE A 33 -31.33 5.94 39.17
N LEU A 34 -30.48 5.20 39.89
CA LEU A 34 -30.93 4.23 40.90
C LEU A 34 -30.31 4.57 42.25
N ASN A 35 -30.89 5.55 42.95
CA ASN A 35 -30.75 5.60 44.41
C ASN A 35 -32.02 6.17 45.07
N LEU A 36 -33.04 5.32 45.16
CA LEU A 36 -34.09 5.42 46.15
C LEU A 36 -33.46 5.24 47.53
N GLY A 37 -33.58 6.26 48.38
CA GLY A 37 -32.89 6.33 49.66
C GLY A 37 -33.14 5.13 50.58
N PHE A 38 -32.05 4.47 50.99
CA PHE A 38 -31.93 3.73 52.24
C PHE A 38 -30.52 3.90 52.77
N GLY A 39 -30.43 4.13 54.09
CA GLY A 39 -29.25 4.67 54.75
C GLY A 39 -28.09 3.71 55.00
N LYS A 40 -27.15 4.26 55.78
CA LYS A 40 -25.90 3.70 56.32
C LYS A 40 -24.65 3.91 55.44
N LYS A 41 -23.80 4.84 55.93
CA LYS A 41 -22.37 4.89 55.67
C LYS A 41 -21.73 3.65 56.31
N ASP A 42 -21.32 2.69 55.49
CA ASP A 42 -20.35 1.67 55.90
C ASP A 42 -18.96 2.08 55.39
N PRO A 43 -17.93 2.20 56.24
CA PRO A 43 -16.60 2.65 55.85
C PRO A 43 -15.67 1.47 55.54
N THR A 44 -16.10 0.50 54.72
CA THR A 44 -15.20 -0.58 54.27
C THR A 44 -15.64 -1.17 52.93
N ALA A 45 -15.30 -0.50 51.83
CA ALA A 45 -15.33 -1.10 50.49
C ALA A 45 -13.96 -0.84 49.83
N PRO A 46 -13.26 -1.88 49.34
CA PRO A 46 -12.05 -1.69 48.54
C PRO A 46 -12.40 -0.83 47.32
N PRO A 47 -11.58 0.17 46.95
CA PRO A 47 -11.86 1.00 45.79
C PRO A 47 -11.95 0.11 44.53
N PRO A 48 -12.95 0.34 43.66
CA PRO A 48 -13.04 -0.39 42.39
C PRO A 48 -11.75 -0.18 41.58
N PRO A 49 -11.33 -1.18 40.77
CA PRO A 49 -10.17 -1.05 39.89
C PRO A 49 -10.33 0.24 39.08
N GLN A 50 -9.42 1.18 39.28
CA GLN A 50 -9.43 2.38 38.46
C GLN A 50 -9.00 1.95 37.07
N ASP A 51 -9.95 1.92 36.13
CA ASP A 51 -9.62 1.89 34.71
C ASP A 51 -8.53 2.95 34.49
N PRO A 52 -7.36 2.59 33.93
CA PRO A 52 -6.27 3.53 33.78
C PRO A 52 -6.77 4.69 32.92
N LYS A 53 -7.04 5.83 33.56
CA LYS A 53 -7.50 7.05 32.91
C LYS A 53 -6.50 7.38 31.82
N ILE A 54 -6.90 7.21 30.56
CA ILE A 54 -6.05 7.47 29.39
C ILE A 54 -5.58 8.92 29.48
N LEU A 55 -4.27 9.10 29.64
CA LEU A 55 -3.67 10.43 29.81
C LEU A 55 -3.84 11.23 28.51
N ALA A 56 -4.00 12.55 28.60
CA ALA A 56 -4.07 13.42 27.41
C ALA A 56 -2.85 13.25 26.49
N SER A 57 -1.69 12.88 27.06
CA SER A 57 -0.48 12.54 26.30
C SER A 57 -0.61 11.26 25.46
N GLN A 58 -1.50 10.34 25.81
CA GLN A 58 -1.81 9.14 25.00
C GLN A 58 -2.82 9.46 23.90
N LEU A 59 -3.74 10.41 24.14
CA LEU A 59 -4.73 10.84 23.16
C LEU A 59 -4.12 11.69 22.02
N ASN A 60 -3.02 12.40 22.31
CA ASN A 60 -2.28 13.21 21.33
C ASN A 60 -1.10 12.46 20.70
N ALA A 61 -1.05 11.13 20.80
CA ALA A 61 0.05 10.34 20.23
C ALA A 61 0.03 10.44 18.70
N TYR A 62 0.79 11.41 18.18
CA TYR A 62 0.96 11.63 16.76
C TYR A 62 1.67 10.42 16.14
N CYS A 63 0.96 9.73 15.26
CA CYS A 63 1.53 8.75 14.34
C CYS A 63 1.83 9.42 13.00
N PRO A 64 3.09 9.44 12.55
CA PRO A 64 3.46 9.94 11.23
C PRO A 64 2.58 9.33 10.14
N ARG A 65 2.25 10.12 9.12
CA ARG A 65 1.54 9.59 7.94
C ARG A 65 2.54 8.74 7.15
N VAL A 66 2.10 7.54 6.76
CA VAL A 66 2.81 6.73 5.77
C VAL A 66 2.16 6.93 4.42
N THR A 67 2.97 7.21 3.41
CA THR A 67 2.55 7.37 2.02
C THR A 67 3.40 6.51 1.10
N VAL A 68 2.79 5.95 0.05
CA VAL A 68 3.56 5.31 -1.02
C VAL A 68 4.20 6.40 -1.86
N ARG A 69 5.50 6.28 -2.16
CA ARG A 69 6.20 7.27 -2.98
C ARG A 69 5.82 7.07 -4.45
N ASP A 70 5.52 8.17 -5.14
CA ASP A 70 5.17 8.17 -6.56
C ASP A 70 6.25 7.42 -7.37
N GLY A 71 5.83 6.44 -8.19
CA GLY A 71 6.72 5.55 -8.95
C GLY A 71 7.03 4.22 -8.26
N THR A 72 7.12 4.19 -6.92
CA THR A 72 7.45 2.96 -6.16
C THR A 72 6.24 2.09 -5.81
N ALA A 73 5.04 2.46 -6.27
CA ALA A 73 3.80 1.72 -6.01
C ALA A 73 3.69 0.42 -6.84
N PHE A 74 4.40 0.35 -7.97
CA PHE A 74 4.31 -0.76 -8.91
C PHE A 74 5.69 -1.39 -9.15
N PHE A 75 5.72 -2.71 -9.16
CA PHE A 75 6.91 -3.50 -9.48
C PHE A 75 6.60 -4.48 -10.60
N ASN A 76 7.11 -4.17 -11.80
CA ASN A 76 6.94 -4.99 -12.99
C ASN A 76 8.22 -5.78 -13.29
N THR A 77 8.08 -7.08 -13.46
CA THR A 77 9.16 -7.95 -13.95
C THR A 77 8.83 -8.43 -15.35
N TYR A 78 9.82 -8.36 -16.24
CA TYR A 78 9.66 -8.72 -17.65
C TYR A 78 10.50 -9.95 -18.00
N ALA A 79 10.01 -10.72 -18.96
CA ALA A 79 10.75 -11.81 -19.56
C ALA A 79 11.95 -11.23 -20.31
N ASN A 80 13.13 -11.79 -20.03
CA ASN A 80 14.37 -11.51 -20.74
C ASN A 80 14.37 -12.17 -22.13
N GLU A 81 13.38 -11.85 -22.94
CA GLU A 81 13.40 -12.15 -24.36
C GLU A 81 14.08 -10.96 -25.03
N ALA A 82 15.32 -11.18 -25.46
CA ALA A 82 16.21 -10.19 -26.06
C ALA A 82 15.42 -9.15 -26.85
N ARG A 83 15.46 -7.90 -26.38
CA ARG A 83 14.92 -6.73 -27.06
C ARG A 83 15.40 -6.84 -28.50
N LYS A 84 14.53 -7.26 -29.44
CA LYS A 84 14.90 -7.31 -30.85
C LYS A 84 15.41 -5.91 -31.17
N PRO A 85 16.67 -5.76 -31.62
CA PRO A 85 17.19 -4.44 -31.92
C PRO A 85 16.21 -3.78 -32.88
N LYS A 86 15.82 -2.54 -32.57
CA LYS A 86 15.03 -1.71 -33.49
C LYS A 86 15.64 -1.89 -34.88
N PRO A 87 14.86 -2.23 -35.93
CA PRO A 87 15.42 -2.39 -37.26
C PRO A 87 16.19 -1.11 -37.58
N LYS A 88 17.52 -1.22 -37.67
CA LYS A 88 18.36 -0.08 -38.05
C LYS A 88 18.00 0.24 -39.49
N LEU A 89 17.55 1.46 -39.73
CA LEU A 89 17.26 1.97 -41.05
C LEU A 89 18.50 1.75 -41.95
N LYS A 90 18.38 0.87 -42.95
CA LYS A 90 19.38 0.76 -44.01
C LYS A 90 19.11 1.93 -44.95
N LYS A 91 19.96 2.96 -44.86
CA LYS A 91 19.93 4.12 -45.76
C LYS A 91 20.17 3.64 -47.19
N THR A 92 19.19 3.79 -48.08
CA THR A 92 19.33 3.36 -49.49
C THR A 92 19.89 4.46 -50.38
N GLY A 93 20.03 5.69 -49.87
CA GLY A 93 20.62 6.82 -50.60
C GLY A 93 19.60 7.67 -51.37
N ASP A 94 18.33 7.26 -51.36
CA ASP A 94 17.22 8.03 -51.93
C ASP A 94 16.60 8.91 -50.84
N ALA A 95 16.78 10.23 -50.96
CA ALA A 95 16.39 11.21 -49.93
C ALA A 95 14.89 11.15 -49.54
N GLU A 96 14.04 10.74 -50.47
CA GLU A 96 12.58 10.65 -50.27
C GLU A 96 12.17 9.36 -49.57
N ALA A 97 12.86 8.25 -49.85
CA ALA A 97 12.66 6.96 -49.15
C ALA A 97 13.26 7.01 -47.73
N ASP A 98 14.41 7.67 -47.56
CA ASP A 98 15.04 7.87 -46.26
C ASP A 98 14.18 8.75 -45.34
N ALA A 99 13.50 9.77 -45.88
CA ALA A 99 12.57 10.63 -45.13
C ALA A 99 11.30 9.88 -44.67
N ALA A 100 10.71 9.05 -45.53
CA ALA A 100 9.56 8.21 -45.18
C ALA A 100 9.89 7.16 -44.11
N ALA A 101 11.09 6.57 -44.18
CA ALA A 101 11.52 5.55 -43.24
C ALA A 101 11.95 6.13 -41.87
N GLN A 102 12.46 7.37 -41.86
CA GLN A 102 12.72 8.12 -40.64
C GLN A 102 11.40 8.49 -39.94
N ALA A 103 10.39 8.99 -40.68
CA ALA A 103 9.06 9.28 -40.13
C ALA A 103 8.36 8.04 -39.53
N ALA A 104 8.54 6.86 -40.14
CA ALA A 104 8.05 5.59 -39.59
C ALA A 104 8.79 5.17 -38.30
N ALA A 105 10.10 5.42 -38.22
CA ALA A 105 10.89 5.16 -37.02
C ALA A 105 10.54 6.10 -35.85
N ASP A 106 10.23 7.37 -36.15
CA ASP A 106 9.81 8.38 -35.18
C ASP A 106 8.37 8.13 -34.68
N ALA A 107 7.47 7.67 -35.55
CA ALA A 107 6.13 7.20 -35.14
C ALA A 107 6.19 5.93 -34.27
N ALA A 108 7.09 5.00 -34.58
CA ALA A 108 7.36 3.82 -33.75
C ALA A 108 8.10 4.15 -32.43
N ALA A 109 8.72 5.33 -32.32
CA ALA A 109 9.31 5.83 -31.08
C ALA A 109 8.31 6.63 -30.24
N ALA A 110 7.29 7.23 -30.86
CA ALA A 110 6.19 7.95 -30.20
C ALA A 110 5.13 7.01 -29.60
N THR A 111 5.08 5.75 -30.05
CA THR A 111 4.28 4.71 -29.42
C THR A 111 5.12 4.04 -28.33
N PRO A 112 4.73 4.08 -27.03
CA PRO A 112 5.41 3.29 -26.02
C PRO A 112 5.46 1.84 -26.51
N PRO A 113 6.62 1.16 -26.47
CA PRO A 113 6.67 -0.25 -26.81
C PRO A 113 5.66 -0.99 -25.93
N ASP A 114 4.70 -1.69 -26.55
CA ASP A 114 3.74 -2.54 -25.84
C ASP A 114 4.47 -3.76 -25.27
N ASP A 115 5.09 -3.55 -24.11
CA ASP A 115 5.85 -4.56 -23.40
C ASP A 115 4.95 -5.42 -22.50
N SER A 116 3.63 -5.21 -22.56
CA SER A 116 2.59 -5.92 -21.80
C SER A 116 2.65 -7.44 -22.03
N ALA A 117 2.93 -7.87 -23.26
CA ALA A 117 3.06 -9.28 -23.63
C ALA A 117 4.29 -9.97 -23.01
N ARG A 118 5.25 -9.20 -22.49
CA ARG A 118 6.49 -9.70 -21.87
C ARG A 118 6.45 -9.64 -20.35
N ILE A 119 5.36 -9.18 -19.75
CA ILE A 119 5.23 -9.12 -18.29
C ILE A 119 5.19 -10.55 -17.73
N ILE A 120 6.10 -10.86 -16.81
CA ILE A 120 6.07 -12.07 -15.99
C ILE A 120 5.04 -11.86 -14.89
N TYR A 121 5.13 -10.77 -14.13
CA TYR A 121 4.14 -10.37 -13.15
C TYR A 121 4.20 -8.87 -12.88
N GLN A 122 3.10 -8.33 -12.39
CA GLN A 122 2.98 -6.98 -11.87
C GLN A 122 2.55 -7.04 -10.41
N ALA A 123 3.38 -6.53 -9.51
CA ALA A 123 3.00 -6.33 -8.12
C ALA A 123 2.63 -4.86 -7.89
N SER A 124 1.55 -4.61 -7.18
CA SER A 124 1.09 -3.26 -6.83
C SER A 124 0.78 -3.16 -5.36
N ILE A 125 1.22 -2.08 -4.73
CA ILE A 125 0.80 -1.71 -3.38
C ILE A 125 -0.61 -1.14 -3.44
N ALA A 126 -1.51 -1.73 -2.66
CA ALA A 126 -2.92 -1.32 -2.59
C ALA A 126 -3.15 -0.37 -1.41
N ASP A 127 -2.58 -0.69 -0.25
CA ASP A 127 -2.76 0.08 0.97
C ASP A 127 -1.50 0.04 1.84
N VAL A 128 -1.29 1.10 2.62
CA VAL A 128 -0.21 1.16 3.60
C VAL A 128 -0.76 1.69 4.91
N THR A 129 -0.49 0.95 5.98
CA THR A 129 -0.93 1.25 7.33
C THR A 129 0.26 1.40 8.26
N ARG A 130 0.01 2.10 9.38
CA ARG A 130 0.98 2.32 10.46
C ARG A 130 0.30 2.13 11.79
N ASP A 131 1.00 1.44 12.68
CA ASP A 131 0.68 1.33 14.09
C ASP A 131 1.90 1.82 14.86
N CYS A 132 1.74 2.80 15.75
CA CYS A 132 2.86 3.32 16.52
C CYS A 132 2.62 3.13 18.01
N SER A 133 3.66 2.69 18.69
CA SER A 133 3.74 2.61 20.14
C SER A 133 4.85 3.52 20.62
N ARG A 134 4.61 4.23 21.71
CA ARG A 134 5.57 5.17 22.29
C ARG A 134 5.98 4.67 23.67
N ALA A 135 7.27 4.49 23.87
CA ALA A 135 7.86 4.08 25.15
C ALA A 135 9.22 4.79 25.31
N ASP A 136 9.54 5.23 26.52
CA ASP A 136 10.89 5.71 26.88
C ASP A 136 11.46 6.82 25.97
N GLY A 137 10.61 7.71 25.46
CA GLY A 137 11.03 8.80 24.55
C GLY A 137 11.34 8.33 23.12
N GLN A 138 11.04 7.08 22.78
CA GLN A 138 11.14 6.53 21.44
C GLN A 138 9.74 6.23 20.87
N LEU A 139 9.62 6.32 19.55
CA LEU A 139 8.46 5.92 18.79
C LEU A 139 8.82 4.65 17.99
N THR A 140 8.22 3.54 18.39
CA THR A 140 8.29 2.28 17.64
C THR A 140 7.11 2.25 16.68
N MET A 141 7.39 2.15 15.38
CA MET A 141 6.38 2.13 14.34
C MET A 141 6.39 0.77 13.63
N LYS A 142 5.20 0.19 13.47
CA LYS A 142 4.94 -0.97 12.62
C LYS A 142 4.32 -0.47 11.34
N ILE A 143 5.06 -0.57 10.24
CA ILE A 143 4.56 -0.20 8.92
C ILE A 143 4.12 -1.49 8.23
N ALA A 144 2.84 -1.56 7.87
CA ALA A 144 2.31 -2.68 7.11
C ALA A 144 1.92 -2.24 5.70
N VAL A 145 2.39 -3.00 4.71
CA VAL A 145 2.17 -2.78 3.29
C VAL A 145 1.32 -3.93 2.76
N ALA A 146 0.13 -3.61 2.28
CA ALA A 146 -0.76 -4.56 1.64
C ALA A 146 -0.72 -4.34 0.13
N GLY A 147 -0.64 -5.43 -0.62
CA GLY A 147 -0.60 -5.35 -2.08
C GLY A 147 -1.14 -6.60 -2.74
N LYS A 148 -1.16 -6.55 -4.07
CA LYS A 148 -1.59 -7.63 -4.94
C LYS A 148 -0.54 -7.91 -5.99
N ILE A 149 -0.37 -9.18 -6.33
CA ILE A 149 0.49 -9.66 -7.41
C ILE A 149 -0.43 -10.20 -8.48
N VAL A 150 -0.36 -9.60 -9.67
CA VAL A 150 -1.09 -10.03 -10.86
C VAL A 150 -0.13 -10.78 -11.77
N PRO A 151 -0.33 -12.09 -11.98
CA PRO A 151 0.40 -12.86 -12.97
C PRO A 151 0.23 -12.28 -14.39
N GLY A 152 1.32 -12.24 -15.16
CA GLY A 152 1.30 -11.85 -16.57
C GLY A 152 1.28 -13.06 -17.53
N PRO A 153 1.20 -12.81 -18.85
CA PRO A 153 1.15 -13.88 -19.85
C PRO A 153 2.35 -14.82 -19.86
N LYS A 154 3.49 -14.37 -19.34
CA LYS A 154 4.74 -15.13 -19.24
C LYS A 154 5.01 -15.66 -17.83
N PHE A 155 4.01 -15.61 -16.94
CA PHE A 155 4.14 -16.08 -15.56
C PHE A 155 4.28 -17.60 -15.50
N SER A 156 5.05 -18.10 -14.53
CA SER A 156 5.08 -19.51 -14.15
C SER A 156 4.96 -19.60 -12.63
N PRO A 157 4.13 -20.51 -12.09
CA PRO A 157 3.98 -20.69 -10.65
C PRO A 157 5.31 -20.89 -9.93
N GLY A 158 5.48 -20.22 -8.79
CA GLY A 158 6.74 -20.23 -8.06
C GLY A 158 6.81 -19.19 -6.94
N THR A 159 7.98 -19.12 -6.31
CA THR A 159 8.28 -18.12 -5.28
C THR A 159 8.78 -16.83 -5.92
N ILE A 160 8.14 -15.72 -5.59
CA ILE A 160 8.52 -14.38 -6.04
C ILE A 160 9.18 -13.65 -4.87
N THR A 161 10.31 -12.98 -5.11
CA THR A 161 10.96 -12.12 -4.11
C THR A 161 10.74 -10.66 -4.49
N MET A 162 10.14 -9.88 -3.60
CA MET A 162 9.87 -8.46 -3.79
C MET A 162 10.72 -7.61 -2.83
N PRO A 163 11.46 -6.62 -3.34
CA PRO A 163 12.22 -5.70 -2.50
C PRO A 163 11.32 -4.57 -2.04
N ILE A 164 10.83 -4.64 -0.80
CA ILE A 164 10.00 -3.60 -0.20
C ILE A 164 10.90 -2.74 0.69
N ARG A 165 11.00 -1.44 0.39
CA ARG A 165 11.74 -0.47 1.19
C ARG A 165 10.78 0.29 2.10
N THR A 166 11.12 0.36 3.38
CA THR A 166 10.49 1.22 4.38
C THR A 166 11.49 2.31 4.77
N ALA A 167 11.03 3.56 4.84
CA ALA A 167 11.86 4.68 5.24
C ALA A 167 11.07 5.68 6.09
N VAL A 168 11.74 6.31 7.05
CA VAL A 168 11.19 7.40 7.86
C VAL A 168 12.13 8.59 7.74
N MET A 169 11.53 9.73 7.43
CA MET A 169 12.23 10.99 7.24
C MET A 169 11.69 12.04 8.21
N HIS A 170 12.55 12.96 8.59
CA HIS A 170 12.23 14.16 9.34
C HIS A 170 12.72 15.36 8.51
N GLY A 171 11.79 16.03 7.82
CA GLY A 171 12.16 17.02 6.80
C GLY A 171 13.04 16.42 5.71
N THR A 172 14.34 16.74 5.73
CA THR A 172 15.35 16.22 4.80
C THR A 172 16.16 15.04 5.36
N ASP A 173 16.11 14.79 6.66
CA ASP A 173 16.95 13.80 7.33
C ASP A 173 16.30 12.43 7.28
N VAL A 174 17.06 11.40 6.86
CA VAL A 174 16.60 10.02 6.85
C VAL A 174 16.91 9.40 8.21
N LEU A 175 15.89 9.22 9.04
CA LEU A 175 16.01 8.60 10.36
C LEU A 175 16.12 7.08 10.28
N TYR A 176 15.44 6.48 9.30
CA TYR A 176 15.43 5.05 9.09
C TYR A 176 15.25 4.74 7.60
N SER A 177 15.99 3.75 7.08
CA SER A 177 15.73 3.17 5.77
C SER A 177 16.21 1.72 5.74
N GLN A 178 15.30 0.79 5.47
CA GLN A 178 15.63 -0.62 5.28
C GLN A 178 14.89 -1.20 4.07
N ILE A 179 15.56 -2.15 3.40
CA ILE A 179 14.97 -2.92 2.30
C ILE A 179 14.76 -4.35 2.80
N HIS A 180 13.56 -4.87 2.62
CA HIS A 180 13.17 -6.22 2.96
C HIS A 180 12.91 -7.03 1.70
N GLN A 181 13.56 -8.18 1.58
CA GLN A 181 13.31 -9.14 0.49
C GLN A 181 12.16 -10.07 0.88
N TYR A 182 10.93 -9.63 0.61
CA TYR A 182 9.74 -10.37 1.00
C TYR A 182 9.37 -11.42 -0.04
N GLN A 183 9.25 -12.67 0.37
CA GLN A 183 8.95 -13.79 -0.52
C GLN A 183 7.46 -14.16 -0.45
N VAL A 184 6.84 -14.30 -1.61
CA VAL A 184 5.43 -14.73 -1.74
C VAL A 184 5.36 -15.90 -2.70
N GLN A 185 4.69 -16.98 -2.27
CA GLN A 185 4.41 -18.12 -3.13
C GLN A 185 3.16 -17.85 -3.96
N VAL A 186 3.29 -17.88 -5.28
CA VAL A 186 2.14 -17.77 -6.20
C VAL A 186 1.97 -19.11 -6.89
N THR A 187 0.87 -19.79 -6.57
CA THR A 187 0.58 -21.15 -7.05
C THR A 187 -0.35 -21.16 -8.26
N ASP A 188 -1.30 -20.23 -8.32
CA ASP A 188 -2.27 -20.12 -9.40
C ASP A 188 -1.92 -18.93 -10.32
N PRO A 189 -1.57 -19.19 -11.59
CA PRO A 189 -1.23 -18.15 -12.55
C PRO A 189 -2.45 -17.37 -13.08
N SER A 190 -3.67 -17.76 -12.71
CA SER A 190 -4.92 -17.20 -13.25
C SER A 190 -5.54 -16.12 -12.35
N VAL A 191 -5.13 -16.04 -11.09
CA VAL A 191 -5.70 -15.14 -10.09
C VAL A 191 -4.65 -14.22 -9.46
N ALA A 192 -5.08 -13.03 -9.06
CA ALA A 192 -4.22 -12.11 -8.33
C ALA A 192 -4.01 -12.62 -6.89
N THR A 193 -2.76 -12.71 -6.44
CA THR A 193 -2.42 -13.12 -5.07
C THR A 193 -2.25 -11.89 -4.20
N GLN A 194 -3.00 -11.80 -3.09
CA GLN A 194 -2.84 -10.74 -2.10
C GLN A 194 -1.70 -11.08 -1.12
N PHE A 195 -0.94 -10.06 -0.72
CA PHE A 195 0.10 -10.20 0.29
C PHE A 195 0.04 -9.06 1.31
N VAL A 196 0.56 -9.32 2.51
CA VAL A 196 0.71 -8.33 3.58
C VAL A 196 2.11 -8.47 4.15
N PHE A 197 2.89 -7.41 4.02
CA PHE A 197 4.22 -7.29 4.60
C PHE A 197 4.16 -6.35 5.82
N THR A 198 4.85 -6.67 6.92
CA THR A 198 4.92 -5.82 8.11
C THR A 198 6.37 -5.65 8.55
N ASP A 199 6.83 -4.41 8.67
CA ASP A 199 8.11 -4.05 9.28
C ASP A 199 7.87 -3.45 10.68
N SER A 200 8.32 -4.15 11.71
CA SER A 200 8.22 -3.71 13.12
C SER A 200 9.53 -3.17 13.69
N ASN A 201 10.59 -3.08 12.88
CA ASN A 201 11.93 -2.69 13.36
C ASN A 201 12.15 -1.17 13.34
N VAL A 202 11.13 -0.41 12.94
CA VAL A 202 11.24 1.05 12.84
C VAL A 202 11.19 1.65 14.24
N VAL A 203 12.34 2.03 14.76
CA VAL A 203 12.46 2.76 16.03
C VAL A 203 13.08 4.12 15.71
N VAL A 204 12.31 5.18 15.96
CA VAL A 204 12.75 6.56 15.74
C VAL A 204 12.58 7.37 17.01
N PRO A 205 13.32 8.48 17.17
CA PRO A 205 13.06 9.41 18.25
C PRO A 205 11.61 9.88 18.26
N ALA A 206 11.07 10.06 19.45
CA ALA A 206 9.77 10.65 19.64
C ALA A 206 9.62 12.00 18.92
N PRO A 207 8.70 12.16 17.95
CA PRO A 207 8.44 13.46 17.35
C PRO A 207 7.86 14.42 18.39
N THR A 208 8.31 15.68 18.36
CA THR A 208 7.76 16.79 19.16
C THR A 208 6.76 17.63 18.35
N ALA A 209 6.77 17.48 17.03
CA ALA A 209 5.91 18.16 16.06
C ALA A 209 5.45 17.17 14.96
N PRO A 210 4.45 17.53 14.13
CA PRO A 210 3.97 16.67 13.05
C PRO A 210 4.81 16.78 11.76
N ASP A 211 6.13 16.65 11.87
CA ASP A 211 7.14 16.86 10.81
C ASP A 211 7.78 15.56 10.29
N TYR A 212 7.36 14.42 10.84
CA TYR A 212 7.85 13.10 10.41
C TYR A 212 7.01 12.60 9.25
N GLN A 213 7.68 12.10 8.22
CA GLN A 213 7.03 11.48 7.08
C GLN A 213 7.62 10.10 6.83
N ALA A 214 6.74 9.12 6.74
CA ALA A 214 7.12 7.74 6.48
C ALA A 214 6.74 7.34 5.06
N TYR A 215 7.59 6.54 4.45
CA TYR A 215 7.43 6.05 3.09
C TYR A 215 7.56 4.53 3.07
N ALA A 216 6.70 3.90 2.29
CA ALA A 216 6.81 2.48 1.98
C ALA A 216 6.59 2.29 0.48
N GLY A 217 7.46 1.52 -0.16
CA GLY A 217 7.43 1.36 -1.61
C GLY A 217 8.33 0.22 -2.06
N TYR A 218 8.21 -0.18 -3.33
CA TYR A 218 9.19 -1.06 -3.93
C TYR A 218 10.50 -0.33 -4.18
N ASP A 219 11.61 -1.04 -4.04
CA ASP A 219 12.93 -0.50 -4.35
C ASP A 219 13.20 -0.56 -5.86
N GLU A 220 13.24 0.60 -6.52
CA GLU A 220 13.56 0.70 -7.96
C GLU A 220 15.04 0.45 -8.28
N THR A 221 15.92 0.44 -7.26
CA THR A 221 17.35 0.11 -7.43
C THR A 221 17.63 -1.38 -7.45
N ALA A 222 16.64 -2.22 -7.15
CA ALA A 222 16.73 -3.64 -7.43
C ALA A 222 16.64 -3.83 -8.96
N PRO A 223 17.73 -4.26 -9.61
CA PRO A 223 17.78 -4.33 -11.06
C PRO A 223 16.63 -5.20 -11.57
N LYS A 224 15.78 -4.60 -12.41
CA LYS A 224 15.04 -5.36 -13.41
C LYS A 224 16.10 -6.11 -14.21
N THR A 225 16.05 -7.44 -14.13
CA THR A 225 16.74 -8.43 -14.97
C THR A 225 18.05 -9.07 -14.45
N THR A 226 18.13 -10.38 -14.77
CA THR A 226 19.30 -11.27 -14.90
C THR A 226 19.78 -12.06 -13.69
N THR A 227 19.17 -13.24 -13.48
CA THR A 227 19.94 -14.43 -13.06
C THR A 227 20.75 -14.92 -14.28
N ASP A 228 21.73 -14.14 -14.73
CA ASP A 228 22.83 -14.67 -15.52
C ASP A 228 23.89 -15.11 -14.52
N LYS A 229 23.81 -16.39 -14.10
CA LYS A 229 24.93 -17.02 -13.40
C LYS A 229 26.11 -17.04 -14.39
N PRO A 230 27.26 -16.43 -14.08
CA PRO A 230 28.41 -16.49 -14.98
C PRO A 230 28.89 -17.95 -15.05
N LYS A 231 28.68 -18.58 -16.21
CA LYS A 231 29.23 -19.89 -16.56
C LYS A 231 30.76 -19.77 -16.55
N LYS A 232 31.40 -20.25 -15.49
CA LYS A 232 32.86 -20.43 -15.40
C LYS A 232 33.32 -21.29 -16.58
N THR A 233 33.92 -20.66 -17.59
CA THR A 233 34.65 -21.37 -18.65
C THR A 233 36.02 -21.74 -18.12
N HIS A 234 36.22 -23.05 -17.91
CA HIS A 234 37.52 -23.63 -17.59
C HIS A 234 38.47 -23.45 -18.78
N ARG A 235 39.21 -22.35 -18.85
CA ARG A 235 40.39 -22.24 -19.71
C ARG A 235 41.57 -22.84 -18.92
N LYS A 236 41.81 -24.14 -19.09
CA LYS A 236 43.07 -24.77 -18.66
C LYS A 236 44.21 -24.03 -19.37
N ARG A 237 45.00 -23.28 -18.61
CA ARG A 237 46.27 -22.71 -19.07
C ARG A 237 47.23 -23.88 -19.26
N ALA A 238 47.77 -24.03 -20.46
CA ALA A 238 48.93 -24.86 -20.70
C ALA A 238 50.11 -24.25 -19.92
N ALA A 239 50.72 -25.04 -19.04
CA ALA A 239 51.94 -24.69 -18.34
C ALA A 239 53.13 -25.26 -19.12
N ALA A 240 54.10 -24.38 -19.36
CA ALA A 240 55.37 -24.63 -20.02
C ALA A 240 56.26 -25.57 -19.20
N THR A 241 57.02 -26.40 -19.91
CA THR A 241 58.09 -27.27 -19.40
C THR A 241 59.40 -26.48 -19.33
N ASN A 242 60.10 -26.58 -18.20
CA ASN A 242 61.56 -26.39 -18.12
C ASN A 242 62.24 -27.73 -18.40
#